data_AF-A0A8U0TJA2-F1
#
_entry.id   AF-A0A8U0TJA2-F1
#
_cell.length_a   1.000
_cell.length_b   1.000
_cell.length_c   1.000
_cell.angle_alpha   90.00
_cell.angle_beta   90.00
_cell.angle_gamma   90.00
#
_symmetry.space_group_name_H-M   'P 1'
#
loop_
_entity.id
_entity.type
_entity.pdbx_description
1 polymer ?
#
loop_
_entity_poly.entity_id
_entity_poly.type
_entity_poly.pdbx_seq_one_letter_code
_entity_poly.pdbx_strand_id
1 'polypeptide(L)'
;MIKNGHHTSNEQGIESGATQGDLACSPEKRKRSVRVWCDGCYDMVHYGHSNQLRQAKAMGDYLIVGVHTDEEISKHKGPPVFTQAERYKMVRAIKWVDEIVEGAPYVTTLDTLDKYNSDFCIHGDDITLTVDGKDTYAEVKREGRYRECRRTQGVSTTDLVGRMLLMTKTHHSNNIDNSDYQQHTDNFGKGPKGHSPWTGVSQFLQTSQKIIQFASGQEAQPGDTIIYVAGAFDLFHIGHVDFLETVYKQAERPYVIVGLHFDQEVNRYKGKNYPIMNIHERTLSVLACRYVSEVVIGAPYAVGKDLLDHFKVDLVCHGKTEVFPDRDTADPYAEAKKRGIFRTVDSGNGLTTDDIVQRIIKNRLQFEARNQKKEAKEIAVFEAMKRQAEGEQAGDTAQAAQ
;
A
#
# COMPACT_ATOMS: atom_id res chain seq x y z
N MET A 1 -27.22 65.60 -53.88
CA MET A 1 -26.32 66.52 -53.15
C MET A 1 -25.23 65.66 -52.51
N ILE A 2 -24.08 65.50 -53.18
CA ILE A 2 -22.75 66.08 -52.84
C ILE A 2 -22.15 65.41 -51.59
N LYS A 3 -20.96 64.78 -51.55
CA LYS A 3 -19.87 64.46 -52.50
C LYS A 3 -18.89 63.49 -51.80
N ASN A 4 -18.35 62.54 -52.56
CA ASN A 4 -16.94 62.07 -52.69
C ASN A 4 -16.09 61.69 -51.45
N GLY A 5 -15.17 60.72 -51.51
CA GLY A 5 -14.49 60.10 -52.66
C GLY A 5 -13.95 58.68 -52.33
N HIS A 6 -13.88 57.81 -53.35
CA HIS A 6 -12.72 57.45 -54.21
C HIS A 6 -11.98 56.21 -53.69
N HIS A 7 -12.20 55.04 -54.32
CA HIS A 7 -11.41 54.45 -55.45
C HIS A 7 -10.06 53.90 -54.94
N THR A 8 -9.64 52.66 -55.16
CA THR A 8 -9.71 51.68 -56.28
C THR A 8 -9.44 50.28 -55.68
N SER A 9 -9.60 49.10 -56.29
CA SER A 9 -9.91 48.62 -57.64
C SER A 9 -10.28 47.15 -57.49
N ASN A 10 -11.26 46.72 -58.28
CA ASN A 10 -11.82 45.38 -58.37
C ASN A 10 -11.27 44.73 -59.65
N GLU A 11 -10.80 43.48 -59.59
CA GLU A 11 -10.73 42.55 -60.74
C GLU A 11 -10.66 41.12 -60.16
N GLN A 12 -11.81 40.45 -60.03
CA GLN A 12 -12.41 39.48 -60.99
C GLN A 12 -11.71 38.10 -60.95
N GLY A 13 -12.39 36.95 -60.82
CA GLY A 13 -13.79 36.62 -61.07
C GLY A 13 -14.28 35.44 -60.23
N ILE A 14 -15.59 35.41 -59.95
CA ILE A 14 -16.60 34.54 -60.59
C ILE A 14 -16.86 33.31 -59.69
N GLU A 15 -17.88 33.42 -58.84
CA GLU A 15 -19.13 32.63 -58.88
C GLU A 15 -18.94 31.21 -58.34
N SER A 16 -19.85 30.58 -57.59
CA SER A 16 -21.16 30.89 -57.03
C SER A 16 -21.50 29.69 -56.15
N GLY A 17 -22.49 29.82 -55.27
CA GLY A 17 -23.20 28.64 -54.74
C GLY A 17 -22.82 28.25 -53.33
N ALA A 18 -23.54 28.84 -52.38
CA ALA A 18 -23.68 28.33 -51.03
C ALA A 18 -24.37 26.96 -51.03
N THR A 19 -23.84 26.00 -50.27
CA THR A 19 -24.63 25.03 -49.51
C THR A 19 -23.81 24.47 -48.36
N GLN A 20 -24.36 24.62 -47.15
CA GLN A 20 -24.16 23.78 -45.96
C GLN A 20 -22.82 23.06 -45.82
N GLY A 21 -21.89 23.66 -45.08
CA GLY A 21 -20.69 23.01 -44.59
C GLY A 21 -20.82 22.76 -43.09
N ASP A 22 -20.79 21.49 -42.72
CA ASP A 22 -20.64 21.00 -41.36
C ASP A 22 -19.64 21.84 -40.54
N LEU A 23 -20.12 22.44 -39.45
CA LEU A 23 -19.25 22.89 -38.36
C LEU A 23 -18.75 21.64 -37.63
N ALA A 24 -17.81 20.95 -38.28
CA ALA A 24 -17.02 19.91 -37.66
C ALA A 24 -16.27 20.53 -36.48
N CYS A 25 -16.71 20.18 -35.28
CA CYS A 25 -15.98 20.41 -34.05
C CYS A 25 -14.59 19.79 -34.21
N SER A 26 -13.56 20.63 -34.22
CA SER A 26 -12.16 20.20 -34.29
C SER A 26 -11.89 19.13 -33.22
N PRO A 27 -11.16 18.04 -33.54
CA PRO A 27 -10.83 17.05 -32.52
C PRO A 27 -9.88 17.72 -31.52
N GLU A 28 -10.37 17.91 -30.28
CA GLU A 28 -9.50 18.26 -29.16
C GLU A 28 -8.30 17.31 -29.18
N LYS A 29 -7.09 17.88 -29.23
CA LYS A 29 -5.84 17.12 -29.13
C LYS A 29 -5.90 16.32 -27.83
N ARG A 30 -6.26 15.03 -27.91
CA ARG A 30 -6.27 14.13 -26.74
C ARG A 30 -4.89 14.19 -26.11
N LYS A 31 -4.82 14.70 -24.87
CA LYS A 31 -3.59 14.77 -24.08
C LYS A 31 -3.02 13.34 -24.01
N ARG A 32 -1.75 13.18 -24.39
CA ARG A 32 -1.07 11.87 -24.30
C ARG A 32 -1.14 11.38 -22.85
N SER A 33 -1.61 10.16 -22.66
CA SER A 33 -1.65 9.51 -21.35
C SER A 33 -0.23 9.27 -20.83
N VAL A 34 0.03 9.70 -19.59
CA VAL A 34 1.32 9.52 -18.90
C VAL A 34 1.32 8.16 -18.21
N ARG A 35 2.25 7.29 -18.61
CA ARG A 35 2.39 5.93 -18.08
C ARG A 35 3.57 5.87 -17.11
N VAL A 36 3.32 5.38 -15.92
CA VAL A 36 4.26 5.36 -14.80
C VAL A 36 4.68 3.93 -14.51
N TRP A 37 5.97 3.74 -14.22
CA TRP A 37 6.53 2.46 -13.81
C TRP A 37 6.96 2.47 -12.35
N CYS A 38 6.58 1.45 -11.60
CA CYS A 38 7.23 1.08 -10.35
C CYS A 38 7.71 -0.36 -10.47
N ASP A 39 8.75 -0.72 -9.73
CA ASP A 39 9.07 -2.11 -9.52
C ASP A 39 9.56 -2.36 -8.10
N GLY A 40 9.52 -3.62 -7.70
CA GLY A 40 9.95 -4.01 -6.38
C GLY A 40 9.67 -5.46 -6.06
N CYS A 41 10.13 -5.86 -4.88
CA CYS A 41 9.85 -7.18 -4.35
C CYS A 41 8.37 -7.32 -3.94
N TYR A 42 7.82 -6.28 -3.31
CA TYR A 42 6.48 -6.30 -2.69
C TYR A 42 6.26 -7.53 -1.81
N ASP A 43 7.29 -7.89 -1.03
CA ASP A 43 7.25 -8.96 -0.05
C ASP A 43 6.75 -8.40 1.29
N MET A 44 5.71 -9.01 1.85
CA MET A 44 4.96 -8.47 3.00
C MET A 44 4.42 -7.06 2.74
N VAL A 45 3.57 -6.94 1.71
CA VAL A 45 2.89 -5.67 1.38
C VAL A 45 2.22 -5.08 2.63
N HIS A 46 2.37 -3.77 2.80
CA HIS A 46 1.82 -3.00 3.90
C HIS A 46 1.46 -1.61 3.41
N TYR A 47 0.76 -0.81 4.21
CA TYR A 47 0.25 0.51 3.80
C TYR A 47 1.34 1.47 3.26
N GLY A 48 2.59 1.31 3.70
CA GLY A 48 3.74 2.02 3.11
C GLY A 48 3.95 1.78 1.60
N HIS A 49 3.89 0.52 1.15
CA HIS A 49 3.94 0.17 -0.27
C HIS A 49 2.70 0.73 -1.00
N SER A 50 1.53 0.59 -0.40
CA SER A 50 0.29 1.12 -0.97
C SER A 50 0.33 2.64 -1.16
N ASN A 51 0.90 3.39 -0.19
CA ASN A 51 1.07 4.84 -0.31
C ASN A 51 2.15 5.23 -1.33
N GLN A 52 3.21 4.43 -1.49
CA GLN A 52 4.18 4.61 -2.58
C GLN A 52 3.48 4.53 -3.93
N LEU A 53 2.69 3.47 -4.15
CA LEU A 53 1.92 3.25 -5.38
C LEU A 53 0.84 4.32 -5.60
N ARG A 54 0.19 4.80 -4.54
CA ARG A 54 -0.72 5.96 -4.60
C ARG A 54 0.01 7.22 -5.08
N GLN A 55 1.15 7.54 -4.48
CA GLN A 55 1.97 8.69 -4.90
C GLN A 55 2.41 8.52 -6.35
N ALA A 56 2.78 7.30 -6.75
CA ALA A 56 3.19 7.01 -8.11
C ALA A 56 2.08 7.22 -9.13
N LYS A 57 0.90 6.64 -8.87
CA LYS A 57 -0.30 6.84 -9.68
C LYS A 57 -0.70 8.31 -9.79
N ALA A 58 -0.48 9.12 -8.75
CA ALA A 58 -0.80 10.55 -8.79
C ALA A 58 0.13 11.38 -9.70
N MET A 59 1.27 10.83 -10.14
CA MET A 59 2.19 11.50 -11.07
C MET A 59 1.91 11.19 -12.55
N GLY A 60 0.93 10.34 -12.85
CA GLY A 60 0.52 10.03 -14.22
C GLY A 60 -0.93 9.55 -14.30
N ASP A 61 -1.28 8.93 -15.42
CA ASP A 61 -2.64 8.48 -15.69
C ASP A 61 -2.78 6.96 -15.58
N TYR A 62 -1.68 6.21 -15.72
CA TYR A 62 -1.65 4.75 -15.71
C TYR A 62 -0.40 4.23 -14.99
N LEU A 63 -0.55 3.32 -14.03
CA LEU A 63 0.51 2.77 -13.20
C LEU A 63 0.71 1.28 -13.52
N ILE A 64 1.91 0.96 -13.98
CA ILE A 64 2.41 -0.39 -14.20
C ILE A 64 3.37 -0.74 -13.08
N VAL A 65 3.21 -1.93 -12.49
CA VAL A 65 4.08 -2.40 -11.40
C VAL A 65 4.79 -3.70 -11.77
N GLY A 66 6.10 -3.62 -11.96
CA GLY A 66 6.98 -4.77 -12.10
C GLY A 66 7.22 -5.48 -10.76
N VAL A 67 7.09 -6.80 -10.75
CA VAL A 67 7.33 -7.61 -9.54
C VAL A 67 8.36 -8.70 -9.85
N HIS A 68 9.47 -8.70 -9.10
CA HIS A 68 10.56 -9.64 -9.34
C HIS A 68 10.20 -11.09 -8.98
N THR A 69 10.90 -12.06 -9.56
CA THR A 69 10.77 -13.49 -9.22
C THR A 69 11.41 -13.82 -7.86
N ASP A 70 11.06 -14.97 -7.29
CA ASP A 70 11.66 -15.44 -6.04
C ASP A 70 13.18 -15.70 -6.19
N GLU A 71 13.58 -16.23 -7.35
CA GLU A 71 14.99 -16.47 -7.70
C GLU A 71 15.78 -15.14 -7.73
N GLU A 72 15.21 -14.11 -8.37
CA GLU A 72 15.90 -12.84 -8.55
C GLU A 72 16.08 -12.07 -7.23
N ILE A 73 15.07 -12.13 -6.35
CA ILE A 73 15.15 -11.54 -5.00
C ILE A 73 16.22 -12.25 -4.17
N SER A 74 16.28 -13.58 -4.26
CA SER A 74 17.19 -14.41 -3.47
C SER A 74 18.66 -14.12 -3.77
N LYS A 75 18.99 -13.76 -5.03
CA LYS A 75 20.34 -13.36 -5.44
C LYS A 75 20.85 -12.10 -4.72
N HIS A 76 19.94 -11.19 -4.34
CA HIS A 76 20.31 -9.86 -3.85
C HIS A 76 20.21 -9.70 -2.33
N LYS A 77 19.17 -10.26 -1.70
CA LYS A 77 18.89 -10.01 -0.27
C LYS A 77 18.40 -11.23 0.52
N GLY A 78 18.40 -12.42 -0.08
CA GLY A 78 17.84 -13.63 0.50
C GLY A 78 16.36 -13.85 0.16
N PRO A 79 15.80 -15.01 0.49
CA PRO A 79 14.50 -15.44 -0.01
C PRO A 79 13.36 -14.54 0.52
N PRO A 80 12.32 -14.30 -0.30
CA PRO A 80 11.12 -13.61 0.15
C PRO A 80 10.28 -14.49 1.10
N VAL A 81 9.43 -13.86 1.91
CA VAL A 81 8.49 -14.53 2.82
C VAL A 81 7.32 -15.13 2.03
N PHE A 82 6.83 -14.38 1.05
CA PHE A 82 5.78 -14.79 0.13
C PHE A 82 6.34 -15.23 -1.21
N THR A 83 5.73 -16.26 -1.77
CA THR A 83 6.00 -16.70 -3.14
C THR A 83 5.68 -15.59 -4.14
N GLN A 84 6.28 -15.66 -5.33
CA GLN A 84 6.03 -14.66 -6.36
C GLN A 84 4.55 -14.58 -6.77
N ALA A 85 3.84 -15.71 -6.81
CA ALA A 85 2.41 -15.73 -7.12
C ALA A 85 1.56 -14.99 -6.06
N GLU A 86 1.87 -15.17 -4.77
CA GLU A 86 1.24 -14.43 -3.68
C GLU A 86 1.51 -12.92 -3.81
N ARG A 87 2.76 -12.53 -4.14
CA ARG A 87 3.16 -11.13 -4.33
C ARG A 87 2.49 -10.50 -5.54
N TYR A 88 2.42 -11.19 -6.67
CA TYR A 88 1.73 -10.74 -7.89
C TYR A 88 0.26 -10.43 -7.61
N LYS A 89 -0.44 -11.37 -6.97
CA LYS A 89 -1.86 -11.22 -6.66
C LYS A 89 -2.09 -10.08 -5.65
N MET A 90 -1.21 -9.93 -4.65
CA MET A 90 -1.32 -8.88 -3.65
C MET A 90 -1.16 -7.48 -4.27
N VAL A 91 -0.18 -7.29 -5.14
CA VAL A 91 0.04 -6.02 -5.85
C VAL A 91 -1.15 -5.69 -6.76
N ARG A 92 -1.70 -6.69 -7.47
CA ARG A 92 -2.88 -6.52 -8.32
C ARG A 92 -4.11 -6.04 -7.54
N ALA A 93 -4.23 -6.42 -6.27
CA ALA A 93 -5.35 -6.03 -5.41
C ALA A 93 -5.31 -4.56 -4.96
N ILE A 94 -4.17 -3.87 -5.09
CA ILE A 94 -4.03 -2.46 -4.72
C ILE A 94 -4.74 -1.60 -5.78
N LYS A 95 -5.64 -0.72 -5.35
CA LYS A 95 -6.56 -0.01 -6.26
C LYS A 95 -5.91 1.01 -7.20
N TRP A 96 -4.70 1.47 -6.88
CA TRP A 96 -3.95 2.39 -7.73
C TRP A 96 -3.17 1.71 -8.85
N VAL A 97 -3.01 0.38 -8.79
CA VAL A 97 -2.27 -0.40 -9.78
C VAL A 97 -3.22 -0.76 -10.92
N ASP A 98 -2.87 -0.39 -12.15
CA ASP A 98 -3.67 -0.76 -13.32
C ASP A 98 -3.20 -2.08 -13.94
N GLU A 99 -1.88 -2.28 -14.00
CA GLU A 99 -1.24 -3.43 -14.62
C GLU A 99 -0.06 -3.92 -13.77
N ILE A 100 0.15 -5.24 -13.73
CA ILE A 100 1.36 -5.81 -13.15
C ILE A 100 2.19 -6.49 -14.24
N VAL A 101 3.50 -6.42 -14.09
CA VAL A 101 4.46 -7.18 -14.91
C VAL A 101 5.16 -8.20 -14.02
N GLU A 102 4.88 -9.47 -14.30
CA GLU A 102 5.50 -10.59 -13.59
C GLU A 102 6.92 -10.82 -14.10
N GLY A 103 7.83 -11.16 -13.19
CA GLY A 103 9.23 -11.45 -13.53
C GLY A 103 10.00 -10.22 -14.02
N ALA A 104 9.69 -9.04 -13.47
CA ALA A 104 10.43 -7.82 -13.79
C ALA A 104 11.91 -7.92 -13.33
N PRO A 105 12.88 -7.37 -14.08
CA PRO A 105 14.28 -7.28 -13.66
C PRO A 105 14.43 -6.61 -12.30
N TYR A 106 15.51 -6.91 -11.58
CA TYR A 106 15.75 -6.33 -10.25
C TYR A 106 16.06 -4.82 -10.27
N VAL A 107 16.65 -4.33 -11.37
CA VAL A 107 17.02 -2.93 -11.56
C VAL A 107 16.25 -2.38 -12.76
N THR A 108 15.59 -1.24 -12.57
CA THR A 108 14.93 -0.51 -13.65
C THR A 108 15.95 -0.03 -14.69
N THR A 109 15.69 -0.32 -15.97
CA THR A 109 16.48 0.13 -17.12
C THR A 109 15.62 0.93 -18.10
N LEU A 110 16.26 1.71 -18.97
CA LEU A 110 15.56 2.41 -20.06
C LEU A 110 14.83 1.42 -20.98
N ASP A 111 15.46 0.29 -21.31
CA ASP A 111 14.85 -0.79 -22.09
C ASP A 111 13.54 -1.29 -21.48
N THR A 112 13.49 -1.41 -20.14
CA THR A 112 12.27 -1.83 -19.44
C THR A 112 11.19 -0.77 -19.58
N LEU A 113 11.54 0.51 -19.39
CA LEU A 113 10.59 1.61 -19.53
C LEU A 113 10.06 1.71 -20.96
N ASP A 114 10.93 1.56 -21.96
CA ASP A 114 10.55 1.61 -23.37
C ASP A 114 9.68 0.42 -23.77
N LYS A 115 10.02 -0.79 -23.30
CA LYS A 115 9.23 -2.01 -23.52
C LYS A 115 7.78 -1.88 -23.07
N TYR A 116 7.54 -1.20 -21.93
CA TYR A 116 6.19 -1.01 -21.38
C TYR A 116 5.60 0.39 -21.67
N ASN A 117 6.27 1.16 -22.53
CA ASN A 117 5.90 2.52 -22.92
C ASN A 117 5.64 3.41 -21.68
N SER A 118 6.49 3.31 -20.67
CA SER A 118 6.46 4.11 -19.45
C SER A 118 7.31 5.36 -19.62
N ASP A 119 6.75 6.53 -19.31
CA ASP A 119 7.44 7.82 -19.43
C ASP A 119 8.60 7.91 -18.42
N PHE A 120 8.39 7.45 -17.19
CA PHE A 120 9.39 7.46 -16.12
C PHE A 120 9.09 6.40 -15.06
N CYS A 121 10.12 6.05 -14.27
CA CYS A 121 9.94 5.26 -13.05
C CYS A 121 9.85 6.11 -11.79
N ILE A 122 9.24 5.53 -10.77
CA ILE A 122 9.13 6.12 -9.43
C ILE A 122 9.63 5.14 -8.39
N HIS A 123 10.60 5.59 -7.61
CA HIS A 123 11.14 4.86 -6.47
C HIS A 123 11.04 5.69 -5.19
N GLY A 124 11.28 5.05 -4.04
CA GLY A 124 11.46 5.80 -2.79
C GLY A 124 12.72 6.65 -2.82
N ASP A 125 12.84 7.55 -1.86
CA ASP A 125 14.06 8.30 -1.53
C ASP A 125 15.12 7.43 -0.82
N ASP A 126 15.04 6.10 -0.98
CA ASP A 126 16.01 5.16 -0.42
C ASP A 126 17.36 5.27 -1.14
N ILE A 127 18.43 5.09 -0.37
CA ILE A 127 19.78 5.19 -0.91
C ILE A 127 20.11 3.93 -1.71
N THR A 128 20.24 4.10 -3.03
CA THR A 128 20.34 3.01 -4.00
C THR A 128 21.72 2.96 -4.64
N LEU A 129 22.74 2.83 -3.79
CA LEU A 129 24.13 2.68 -4.24
C LEU A 129 24.51 1.21 -4.43
N THR A 130 25.25 0.94 -5.51
CA THR A 130 25.99 -0.30 -5.75
C THR A 130 27.12 -0.45 -4.72
N VAL A 131 27.75 -1.62 -4.67
CA VAL A 131 28.91 -1.86 -3.79
C VAL A 131 30.08 -0.91 -4.07
N ASP A 132 30.19 -0.41 -5.31
CA ASP A 132 31.21 0.54 -5.74
C ASP A 132 30.80 2.02 -5.50
N GLY A 133 29.69 2.26 -4.78
CA GLY A 133 29.19 3.59 -4.47
C GLY A 133 28.54 4.32 -5.65
N LYS A 134 28.22 3.64 -6.76
CA LYS A 134 27.53 4.23 -7.90
C LYS A 134 26.02 4.13 -7.74
N ASP A 135 25.29 5.12 -8.21
CA ASP A 135 23.83 5.10 -8.23
C ASP A 135 23.32 3.97 -9.14
N THR A 136 22.48 3.09 -8.61
CA THR A 136 21.90 1.94 -9.30
C THR A 136 21.00 2.38 -10.47
N TYR A 137 20.45 3.59 -10.39
CA TYR A 137 19.56 4.19 -11.39
C TYR A 137 20.22 5.34 -12.16
N ALA A 138 21.56 5.42 -12.18
CA ALA A 138 22.29 6.51 -12.82
C ALA A 138 21.87 6.76 -14.28
N GLU A 139 21.65 5.69 -15.05
CA GLU A 139 21.21 5.78 -16.45
C GLU A 139 19.83 6.44 -16.56
N VAL A 140 18.84 5.94 -15.81
CA VAL A 140 17.46 6.44 -15.86
C VAL A 140 17.37 7.87 -15.32
N LYS A 141 18.18 8.22 -14.31
CA LYS A 141 18.30 9.58 -13.79
C LYS A 141 18.88 10.55 -14.81
N ARG A 142 19.93 10.15 -15.55
CA ARG A 142 20.56 10.99 -16.59
C ARG A 142 19.60 11.35 -17.71
N GLU A 143 18.72 10.42 -18.11
CA GLU A 143 17.69 10.68 -19.13
C GLU A 143 16.46 11.44 -18.58
N GLY A 144 16.47 11.85 -17.30
CA GLY A 144 15.36 12.58 -16.70
C GLY A 144 14.08 11.75 -16.54
N ARG A 145 14.18 10.42 -16.55
CA ARG A 145 13.06 9.46 -16.46
C ARG A 145 12.95 8.77 -15.10
N TYR A 146 13.52 9.38 -14.06
CA TYR A 146 13.42 8.95 -12.66
C TYR A 146 12.71 10.01 -11.83
N ARG A 147 11.83 9.60 -10.93
CA ARG A 147 11.16 10.47 -9.95
C ARG A 147 11.17 9.79 -8.58
N GLU A 148 11.08 10.60 -7.54
CA GLU A 148 11.09 10.13 -6.15
C GLU A 148 9.74 10.37 -5.49
N CYS A 149 9.36 9.46 -4.61
CA CYS A 149 8.22 9.61 -3.73
C CYS A 149 8.68 9.58 -2.27
N ARG A 150 7.93 10.24 -1.39
CA ARG A 150 8.32 10.33 0.02
C ARG A 150 8.08 9.00 0.71
N ARG A 151 9.04 8.57 1.52
CA ARG A 151 8.88 7.41 2.40
C ARG A 151 7.67 7.58 3.31
N THR A 152 6.93 6.49 3.50
CA THR A 152 5.80 6.47 4.42
C THR A 152 6.27 6.30 5.86
N GLN A 153 5.94 7.25 6.71
CA GLN A 153 6.25 7.20 8.14
C GLN A 153 5.46 6.11 8.87
N GLY A 154 6.10 5.43 9.82
CA GLY A 154 5.47 4.51 10.77
C GLY A 154 5.42 3.03 10.37
N VAL A 155 5.96 2.64 9.21
CA VAL A 155 6.04 1.22 8.82
C VAL A 155 7.23 0.90 7.91
N SER A 156 7.84 -0.26 8.15
CA SER A 156 8.73 -0.92 7.20
C SER A 156 8.61 -2.45 7.36
N THR A 157 9.02 -3.22 6.36
CA THR A 157 9.10 -4.68 6.49
C THR A 157 9.98 -5.11 7.66
N THR A 158 11.08 -4.39 7.92
CA THR A 158 11.98 -4.66 9.06
C THR A 158 11.26 -4.47 10.39
N ASP A 159 10.50 -3.39 10.54
CA ASP A 159 9.66 -3.12 11.73
C ASP A 159 8.61 -4.22 11.92
N LEU A 160 7.82 -4.55 10.90
CA LEU A 160 6.80 -5.60 11.00
C LEU A 160 7.38 -6.97 11.35
N VAL A 161 8.51 -7.35 10.75
CA VAL A 161 9.23 -8.58 11.11
C VAL A 161 9.70 -8.50 12.57
N GLY A 162 10.21 -7.36 13.02
CA GLY A 162 10.57 -7.12 14.42
C GLY A 162 9.39 -7.34 15.37
N ARG A 163 8.21 -6.78 15.06
CA ARG A 163 6.97 -6.98 15.84
C ARG A 163 6.59 -8.47 15.93
N MET A 164 6.68 -9.21 14.82
CA MET A 164 6.40 -10.65 14.79
C MET A 164 7.43 -11.48 15.56
N LEU A 165 8.72 -11.12 15.50
CA LEU A 165 9.75 -11.81 16.28
C LEU A 165 9.61 -11.55 17.78
N LEU A 166 9.14 -10.36 18.19
CA LEU A 166 8.84 -10.06 19.61
C LEU A 166 7.74 -10.97 20.18
N MET A 167 6.75 -11.37 19.38
CA MET A 167 5.74 -12.36 19.77
C MET A 167 6.35 -13.64 20.32
N THR A 168 7.53 -14.03 19.84
CA THR A 168 8.18 -15.29 20.23
C THR A 168 9.02 -15.21 21.49
N LYS A 169 9.42 -14.01 21.92
CA LYS A 169 10.26 -13.85 23.12
C LYS A 169 9.49 -14.12 24.41
N THR A 170 8.20 -13.84 24.44
CA THR A 170 7.30 -14.12 25.58
C THR A 170 6.75 -15.54 25.61
N HIS A 171 6.88 -16.33 24.52
CA HIS A 171 6.38 -17.70 24.47
C HIS A 171 7.18 -18.72 25.31
N HIS A 172 8.36 -18.34 25.84
CA HIS A 172 9.17 -19.22 26.70
C HIS A 172 9.10 -18.88 28.20
N SER A 173 8.30 -17.88 28.60
CA SER A 173 8.20 -17.44 30.00
C SER A 173 6.77 -17.52 30.49
N ASN A 174 6.38 -18.67 31.04
CA ASN A 174 5.11 -18.89 31.75
C ASN A 174 5.05 -18.19 33.13
N ASN A 175 5.69 -17.04 33.32
CA ASN A 175 5.64 -16.29 34.58
C ASN A 175 4.92 -14.95 34.38
N ILE A 176 3.71 -14.89 34.95
CA ILE A 176 2.76 -13.77 34.91
C ILE A 176 3.15 -12.64 35.88
N ASP A 177 4.11 -12.86 36.78
CA ASP A 177 4.58 -11.85 37.73
C ASP A 177 6.00 -11.38 37.42
N ASN A 178 6.16 -10.44 36.48
CA ASN A 178 7.44 -9.72 36.42
C ASN A 178 7.25 -8.24 36.09
N SER A 179 7.70 -7.39 37.03
CA SER A 179 7.75 -5.92 36.94
C SER A 179 8.55 -5.38 35.74
N ASP A 180 9.24 -6.26 35.02
CA ASP A 180 9.89 -5.97 33.75
C ASP A 180 8.90 -5.65 32.60
N TYR A 181 7.63 -6.09 32.71
CA TYR A 181 6.60 -5.81 31.68
C TYR A 181 6.37 -4.31 31.45
N GLN A 182 6.35 -3.50 32.51
CA GLN A 182 6.15 -2.04 32.41
C GLN A 182 7.41 -1.31 31.91
N GLN A 183 8.61 -1.80 32.22
CA GLN A 183 9.85 -1.19 31.70
C GLN A 183 10.12 -1.55 30.23
N HIS A 184 9.52 -2.64 29.73
CA HIS A 184 9.67 -3.06 28.34
C HIS A 184 8.61 -2.49 27.39
N THR A 185 7.43 -2.11 27.89
CA THR A 185 6.42 -1.35 27.11
C THR A 185 6.88 0.07 26.77
N ASP A 186 7.85 0.62 27.48
CA ASP A 186 8.45 1.93 27.16
C ASP A 186 9.71 1.81 26.27
N ASN A 187 10.19 0.58 26.05
CA ASN A 187 11.41 0.24 25.33
C ASN A 187 11.15 -0.59 24.07
N PHE A 188 9.96 -0.48 23.50
CA PHE A 188 9.69 -1.04 22.18
C PHE A 188 10.78 -0.56 21.19
N GLY A 189 11.51 -1.50 20.59
CA GLY A 189 12.53 -1.21 19.56
C GLY A 189 13.95 -0.93 20.04
N LYS A 190 14.29 -0.97 21.34
CA LYS A 190 15.70 -0.88 21.75
C LYS A 190 16.40 -2.23 21.54
N GLY A 191 17.00 -2.41 20.37
CA GLY A 191 18.10 -3.36 20.21
C GLY A 191 19.24 -2.99 21.19
N PRO A 192 20.04 -3.94 21.71
CA PRO A 192 21.10 -3.63 22.67
C PRO A 192 22.20 -2.72 22.10
N LYS A 193 22.29 -2.58 20.76
CA LYS A 193 23.28 -1.77 20.06
C LYS A 193 22.71 -1.27 18.72
N GLY A 194 22.73 0.05 18.50
CA GLY A 194 22.45 0.70 17.20
C GLY A 194 21.02 1.23 17.04
N HIS A 195 20.87 2.53 16.83
CA HIS A 195 19.62 3.17 16.42
C HIS A 195 19.65 3.37 14.90
N SER A 196 18.79 2.68 14.15
CA SER A 196 18.39 3.17 12.83
C SER A 196 17.20 4.12 13.05
N PRO A 197 17.22 5.36 12.51
CA PRO A 197 16.09 6.29 12.57
C PRO A 197 14.80 5.75 11.93
N TRP A 198 14.88 4.63 11.21
CA TRP A 198 13.86 4.13 10.30
C TRP A 198 13.13 2.85 10.77
N THR A 199 13.55 2.25 11.90
CA THR A 199 13.09 0.92 12.36
C THR A 199 12.55 0.88 13.80
N GLY A 200 12.19 2.03 14.37
CA GLY A 200 11.43 2.08 15.63
C GLY A 200 10.02 1.49 15.47
N VAL A 201 9.45 1.01 16.59
CA VAL A 201 8.00 0.69 16.79
C VAL A 201 7.07 1.63 16.05
N SER A 202 5.81 1.21 15.85
CA SER A 202 4.77 2.06 15.24
C SER A 202 4.74 3.47 15.83
N GLN A 203 5.44 4.39 15.16
CA GLN A 203 5.38 5.84 15.35
C GLN A 203 4.35 6.40 14.36
N PHE A 204 3.36 5.58 13.98
CA PHE A 204 2.38 5.94 12.98
C PHE A 204 1.45 7.03 13.52
N LEU A 205 1.63 8.25 13.02
CA LEU A 205 0.74 9.37 13.28
C LEU A 205 -0.39 9.36 12.26
N GLN A 206 -1.58 8.91 12.67
CA GLN A 206 -2.76 8.98 11.81
C GLN A 206 -3.23 10.43 11.66
N THR A 207 -3.65 10.80 10.46
CA THR A 207 -4.29 12.10 10.20
C THR A 207 -5.50 11.92 9.29
N SER A 208 -6.46 12.85 9.38
CA SER A 208 -7.60 12.88 8.44
C SER A 208 -7.14 12.91 6.98
N GLN A 209 -6.07 13.65 6.68
CA GLN A 209 -5.49 13.73 5.34
C GLN A 209 -5.02 12.36 4.81
N LYS A 210 -4.39 11.52 5.66
CA LYS A 210 -3.98 10.17 5.26
C LYS A 210 -5.17 9.28 4.95
N ILE A 211 -6.24 9.38 5.74
CA ILE A 211 -7.49 8.65 5.49
C ILE A 211 -8.11 9.11 4.16
N ILE A 212 -8.25 10.42 3.93
CA ILE A 212 -8.80 10.97 2.68
C ILE A 212 -8.01 10.50 1.45
N GLN A 213 -6.67 10.49 1.55
CA GLN A 213 -5.81 10.00 0.46
C GLN A 213 -6.00 8.51 0.15
N PHE A 214 -6.43 7.72 1.14
CA PHE A 214 -6.66 6.30 1.00
C PHE A 214 -8.11 5.93 0.74
N ALA A 215 -9.08 6.75 1.13
CA ALA A 215 -10.50 6.49 0.92
C ALA A 215 -10.88 6.69 -0.55
N SER A 216 -11.94 6.01 -1.00
CA SER A 216 -12.57 6.30 -2.30
C SER A 216 -13.35 7.62 -2.25
N GLY A 217 -13.92 7.94 -1.08
CA GLY A 217 -14.79 9.09 -0.85
C GLY A 217 -16.15 8.99 -1.55
N GLN A 218 -16.53 7.80 -2.03
CA GLN A 218 -17.79 7.59 -2.72
C GLN A 218 -18.82 6.98 -1.77
N GLU A 219 -20.01 7.58 -1.68
CA GLU A 219 -21.15 7.00 -0.98
C GLU A 219 -21.86 5.94 -1.84
N ALA A 220 -22.58 5.03 -1.19
CA ALA A 220 -23.39 4.02 -1.87
C ALA A 220 -24.48 4.69 -2.74
N GLN A 221 -24.56 4.28 -4.01
CA GLN A 221 -25.51 4.82 -4.97
C GLN A 221 -26.78 3.96 -5.04
N PRO A 222 -27.91 4.53 -5.51
CA PRO A 222 -29.09 3.74 -5.81
C PRO A 222 -28.76 2.57 -6.76
N GLY A 223 -29.17 1.36 -6.34
CA GLY A 223 -28.89 0.11 -7.06
C GLY A 223 -27.60 -0.60 -6.66
N ASP A 224 -26.77 -0.02 -5.80
CA ASP A 224 -25.65 -0.74 -5.18
C ASP A 224 -26.17 -1.73 -4.12
N THR A 225 -25.51 -2.86 -3.97
CA THR A 225 -25.75 -3.83 -2.89
C THR A 225 -24.73 -3.59 -1.79
N ILE A 226 -25.19 -3.21 -0.60
CA ILE A 226 -24.33 -2.91 0.54
C ILE A 226 -23.98 -4.20 1.26
N ILE A 227 -22.70 -4.58 1.19
CA ILE A 227 -22.18 -5.81 1.77
C ILE A 227 -21.27 -5.47 2.95
N TYR A 228 -21.60 -5.97 4.14
CA TYR A 228 -20.79 -5.79 5.34
C TYR A 228 -19.98 -7.04 5.66
N VAL A 229 -18.70 -6.84 5.98
CA VAL A 229 -17.80 -7.88 6.51
C VAL A 229 -17.06 -7.32 7.71
N ALA A 230 -16.69 -8.14 8.68
CA ALA A 230 -15.99 -7.69 9.88
C ALA A 230 -14.83 -8.61 10.27
N GLY A 231 -13.84 -8.06 10.98
CA GLY A 231 -12.74 -8.85 11.49
C GLY A 231 -11.55 -8.02 11.99
N ALA A 232 -10.45 -8.74 12.26
CA ALA A 232 -9.18 -8.10 12.58
C ALA A 232 -8.58 -7.42 11.34
N PHE A 233 -8.47 -8.14 10.22
CA PHE A 233 -7.69 -7.72 9.04
C PHE A 233 -6.24 -7.30 9.40
N ASP A 234 -5.67 -7.98 10.38
CA ASP A 234 -4.29 -7.76 10.83
C ASP A 234 -3.28 -8.35 9.84
N LEU A 235 -2.17 -7.65 9.62
CA LEU A 235 -1.23 -7.91 8.53
C LEU A 235 -1.93 -8.17 7.18
N PHE A 236 -2.82 -7.26 6.75
CA PHE A 236 -3.64 -7.44 5.55
C PHE A 236 -2.91 -8.15 4.40
N HIS A 237 -3.39 -9.33 4.02
CA HIS A 237 -2.66 -10.33 3.25
C HIS A 237 -3.56 -11.00 2.21
N ILE A 238 -2.99 -11.90 1.41
CA ILE A 238 -3.69 -12.48 0.25
C ILE A 238 -4.94 -13.29 0.62
N GLY A 239 -4.97 -13.94 1.79
CA GLY A 239 -6.20 -14.56 2.30
C GLY A 239 -7.37 -13.58 2.44
N HIS A 240 -7.12 -12.34 2.91
CA HIS A 240 -8.13 -11.29 2.98
C HIS A 240 -8.51 -10.78 1.59
N VAL A 241 -7.55 -10.65 0.68
CA VAL A 241 -7.81 -10.25 -0.71
C VAL A 241 -8.75 -11.26 -1.39
N ASP A 242 -8.47 -12.55 -1.26
CA ASP A 242 -9.27 -13.62 -1.89
C ASP A 242 -10.68 -13.69 -1.31
N PHE A 243 -10.80 -13.49 0.02
CA PHE A 243 -12.08 -13.34 0.68
C PHE A 243 -12.85 -12.14 0.14
N LEU A 244 -12.24 -10.95 0.13
CA LEU A 244 -12.89 -9.72 -0.33
C LEU A 244 -13.23 -9.77 -1.82
N GLU A 245 -12.41 -10.39 -2.66
CA GLU A 245 -12.71 -10.63 -4.08
C GLU A 245 -13.96 -11.51 -4.23
N THR A 246 -14.08 -12.57 -3.42
CA THR A 246 -15.23 -13.47 -3.47
C THR A 246 -16.50 -12.81 -2.94
N VAL A 247 -16.37 -11.95 -1.92
CA VAL A 247 -17.45 -11.09 -1.41
C VAL A 247 -17.89 -10.08 -2.46
N TYR A 248 -16.95 -9.43 -3.14
CA TYR A 248 -17.22 -8.45 -4.21
C TYR A 248 -18.04 -9.09 -5.35
N LYS A 249 -17.77 -10.36 -5.67
CA LYS A 249 -18.51 -11.14 -6.69
C LYS A 249 -19.92 -11.56 -6.26
N GLN A 250 -20.38 -11.26 -5.04
CA GLN A 250 -21.73 -11.61 -4.59
C GLN A 250 -22.83 -10.69 -5.16
N ALA A 251 -22.45 -9.56 -5.78
CA ALA A 251 -23.37 -8.61 -6.38
C ALA A 251 -22.82 -8.05 -7.69
N GLU A 252 -23.70 -7.56 -8.55
CA GLU A 252 -23.31 -6.88 -9.81
C GLU A 252 -22.69 -5.49 -9.53
N ARG A 253 -23.24 -4.77 -8.54
CA ARG A 253 -22.78 -3.46 -8.08
C ARG A 253 -22.51 -3.49 -6.57
N PRO A 254 -21.39 -4.11 -6.14
CA PRO A 254 -21.09 -4.26 -4.72
C PRO A 254 -20.57 -2.95 -4.11
N TYR A 255 -21.13 -2.59 -2.95
CA TYR A 255 -20.58 -1.57 -2.05
C TYR A 255 -20.12 -2.26 -0.76
N VAL A 256 -18.81 -2.55 -0.68
CA VAL A 256 -18.26 -3.37 0.41
C VAL A 256 -17.78 -2.49 1.56
N ILE A 257 -18.38 -2.68 2.73
CA ILE A 257 -18.02 -2.04 3.99
C ILE A 257 -17.26 -3.05 4.84
N VAL A 258 -16.04 -2.69 5.24
CA VAL A 258 -15.20 -3.54 6.11
C VAL A 258 -15.17 -2.97 7.52
N GLY A 259 -15.74 -3.69 8.47
CA GLY A 259 -15.65 -3.40 9.90
C GLY A 259 -14.34 -3.88 10.52
N LEU A 260 -13.58 -2.95 11.09
CA LEU A 260 -12.34 -3.25 11.79
C LEU A 260 -12.56 -3.24 13.30
N HIS A 261 -12.39 -4.39 13.94
CA HIS A 261 -12.47 -4.50 15.40
C HIS A 261 -11.38 -3.65 16.08
N PHE A 262 -11.65 -3.16 17.29
CA PHE A 262 -10.67 -2.47 18.14
C PHE A 262 -9.50 -3.39 18.51
N ASP A 263 -8.32 -2.80 18.74
CA ASP A 263 -7.11 -3.55 19.08
C ASP A 263 -7.29 -4.38 20.35
N GLN A 264 -7.97 -3.84 21.37
CA GLN A 264 -8.30 -4.56 22.60
C GLN A 264 -9.22 -5.76 22.35
N GLU A 265 -10.15 -5.61 21.41
CA GLU A 265 -11.08 -6.68 21.06
C GLU A 265 -10.39 -7.78 20.25
N VAL A 266 -9.53 -7.39 19.29
CA VAL A 266 -8.66 -8.35 18.57
C VAL A 266 -7.77 -9.10 19.55
N ASN A 267 -7.15 -8.41 20.51
CA ASN A 267 -6.33 -9.03 21.53
C ASN A 267 -7.14 -10.01 22.40
N ARG A 268 -8.40 -9.70 22.74
CA ARG A 268 -9.25 -10.60 23.54
C ARG A 268 -9.43 -11.98 22.89
N TYR A 269 -9.75 -12.02 21.58
CA TYR A 269 -10.05 -13.29 20.91
C TYR A 269 -8.84 -13.94 20.19
N LYS A 270 -7.76 -13.19 19.92
CA LYS A 270 -6.50 -13.75 19.38
C LYS A 270 -5.42 -14.00 20.43
N GLY A 271 -5.44 -13.26 21.52
CA GLY A 271 -4.44 -13.28 22.60
C GLY A 271 -3.07 -12.75 22.18
N LYS A 272 -2.06 -13.03 23.03
CA LYS A 272 -0.64 -12.68 22.81
C LYS A 272 -0.45 -11.17 22.62
N ASN A 273 0.46 -10.73 21.77
CA ASN A 273 0.60 -9.32 21.39
C ASN A 273 -0.09 -9.01 20.06
N TYR A 274 -1.19 -9.71 19.73
CA TYR A 274 -2.03 -9.32 18.60
C TYR A 274 -2.92 -8.12 18.97
N PRO A 275 -3.26 -7.25 18.01
CA PRO A 275 -2.82 -7.27 16.61
C PRO A 275 -1.38 -6.74 16.43
N ILE A 276 -0.70 -7.19 15.38
CA ILE A 276 0.64 -6.72 14.98
C ILE A 276 0.56 -5.29 14.43
N MET A 277 -0.48 -4.98 13.67
CA MET A 277 -0.81 -3.65 13.20
C MET A 277 -1.98 -3.07 14.01
N ASN A 278 -1.82 -1.85 14.50
CA ASN A 278 -2.90 -1.18 15.21
C ASN A 278 -4.08 -0.83 14.28
N ILE A 279 -5.20 -0.42 14.85
CA ILE A 279 -6.42 -0.14 14.07
C ILE A 279 -6.23 0.90 12.97
N HIS A 280 -5.38 1.91 13.18
CA HIS A 280 -5.15 2.95 12.20
C HIS A 280 -4.27 2.46 11.03
N GLU A 281 -3.28 1.62 11.31
CA GLU A 281 -2.46 0.94 10.29
C GLU A 281 -3.31 -0.05 9.46
N ARG A 282 -4.19 -0.81 10.13
CA ARG A 282 -5.14 -1.74 9.49
C ARG A 282 -6.14 -1.00 8.60
N THR A 283 -6.62 0.16 9.06
CA THR A 283 -7.52 1.04 8.28
C THR A 283 -6.90 1.39 6.93
N LEU A 284 -5.66 1.89 6.91
CA LEU A 284 -4.99 2.23 5.64
C LEU A 284 -4.71 0.99 4.79
N SER A 285 -4.37 -0.13 5.42
CA SER A 285 -4.08 -1.38 4.71
C SER A 285 -5.31 -1.91 3.97
N VAL A 286 -6.48 -1.84 4.60
CA VAL A 286 -7.76 -2.29 4.03
C VAL A 286 -8.29 -1.32 2.98
N LEU A 287 -8.23 0.01 3.23
CA LEU A 287 -8.67 1.03 2.27
C LEU A 287 -7.88 1.02 0.94
N ALA A 288 -6.66 0.47 0.93
CA ALA A 288 -5.85 0.32 -0.28
C ALA A 288 -6.38 -0.77 -1.24
N CYS A 289 -7.21 -1.70 -0.76
CA CYS A 289 -7.75 -2.79 -1.55
C CYS A 289 -8.84 -2.30 -2.52
N ARG A 290 -8.78 -2.72 -3.78
CA ARG A 290 -9.76 -2.33 -4.83
C ARG A 290 -11.19 -2.84 -4.59
N TYR A 291 -11.34 -3.88 -3.78
CA TYR A 291 -12.64 -4.49 -3.48
C TYR A 291 -13.34 -3.83 -2.29
N VAL A 292 -12.72 -2.82 -1.66
CA VAL A 292 -13.26 -2.14 -0.47
C VAL A 292 -13.76 -0.75 -0.85
N SER A 293 -15.00 -0.45 -0.50
CA SER A 293 -15.61 0.86 -0.71
C SER A 293 -15.43 1.75 0.52
N GLU A 294 -15.65 1.20 1.71
CA GLU A 294 -15.64 1.93 2.98
C GLU A 294 -15.14 1.07 4.15
N VAL A 295 -14.66 1.72 5.22
CA VAL A 295 -14.19 1.07 6.46
C VAL A 295 -14.89 1.65 7.70
N VAL A 296 -15.43 0.78 8.55
CA VAL A 296 -15.85 1.16 9.90
C VAL A 296 -14.67 1.02 10.84
N ILE A 297 -14.07 2.14 11.23
CA ILE A 297 -12.94 2.20 12.16
C ILE A 297 -13.46 2.02 13.59
N GLY A 298 -13.20 0.86 14.18
CA GLY A 298 -13.67 0.55 15.53
C GLY A 298 -15.07 -0.07 15.52
N ALA A 299 -15.27 -1.04 14.64
CA ALA A 299 -16.51 -1.79 14.58
C ALA A 299 -16.72 -2.63 15.85
N PRO A 300 -17.97 -2.73 16.34
CA PRO A 300 -18.30 -3.68 17.41
C PRO A 300 -18.07 -5.12 16.96
N TYR A 301 -17.78 -6.01 17.90
CA TYR A 301 -17.58 -7.43 17.61
C TYR A 301 -18.87 -8.10 17.11
N ALA A 302 -19.99 -7.89 17.82
CA ALA A 302 -21.30 -8.30 17.38
C ALA A 302 -21.83 -7.38 16.26
N VAL A 303 -22.36 -7.99 15.20
CA VAL A 303 -23.06 -7.31 14.11
C VAL A 303 -24.49 -7.02 14.55
N GLY A 304 -24.64 -5.94 15.32
CA GLY A 304 -25.91 -5.53 15.92
C GLY A 304 -26.88 -4.85 14.94
N LYS A 305 -28.14 -4.74 15.37
CA LYS A 305 -29.23 -4.08 14.64
C LYS A 305 -28.89 -2.65 14.22
N ASP A 306 -28.31 -1.85 15.14
CA ASP A 306 -28.03 -0.44 14.87
C ASP A 306 -27.01 -0.25 13.74
N LEU A 307 -25.99 -1.11 13.68
CA LEU A 307 -25.00 -1.10 12.60
C LEU A 307 -25.65 -1.45 11.26
N LEU A 308 -26.45 -2.52 11.23
CA LEU A 308 -27.12 -2.98 10.01
C LEU A 308 -28.10 -1.93 9.48
N ASP A 309 -28.86 -1.30 10.36
CA ASP A 309 -29.84 -0.28 10.00
C ASP A 309 -29.17 1.03 9.58
N HIS A 310 -28.10 1.45 10.27
CA HIS A 310 -27.36 2.68 9.97
C HIS A 310 -26.75 2.65 8.56
N PHE A 311 -26.07 1.56 8.21
CA PHE A 311 -25.45 1.40 6.89
C PHE A 311 -26.39 0.84 5.83
N LYS A 312 -27.64 0.50 6.20
CA LYS A 312 -28.63 -0.13 5.31
C LYS A 312 -28.07 -1.39 4.63
N VAL A 313 -27.48 -2.27 5.43
CA VAL A 313 -26.77 -3.47 4.95
C VAL A 313 -27.74 -4.47 4.32
N ASP A 314 -27.46 -4.87 3.07
CA ASP A 314 -28.24 -5.87 2.33
C ASP A 314 -27.71 -7.29 2.54
N LEU A 315 -26.40 -7.43 2.78
CA LEU A 315 -25.72 -8.72 2.90
C LEU A 315 -24.60 -8.66 3.94
N VAL A 316 -24.49 -9.67 4.79
CA VAL A 316 -23.35 -9.85 5.71
C VAL A 316 -22.58 -11.09 5.30
N CYS A 317 -21.27 -10.96 5.06
CA CYS A 317 -20.42 -12.09 4.70
C CYS A 317 -19.36 -12.37 5.76
N HIS A 318 -19.10 -13.66 6.00
CA HIS A 318 -17.94 -14.12 6.77
C HIS A 318 -17.24 -15.26 6.02
N GLY A 319 -15.93 -15.38 6.21
CA GLY A 319 -15.13 -16.46 5.61
C GLY A 319 -15.45 -17.84 6.23
N LYS A 320 -14.70 -18.87 5.82
CA LYS A 320 -14.75 -20.19 6.47
C LYS A 320 -13.91 -20.28 7.75
N THR A 321 -13.26 -19.20 8.15
CA THR A 321 -12.49 -19.16 9.40
C THR A 321 -13.42 -19.25 10.60
N GLU A 322 -12.92 -19.81 11.70
CA GLU A 322 -13.65 -19.91 12.96
C GLU A 322 -14.22 -18.55 13.40
N VAL A 323 -15.45 -18.57 13.92
CA VAL A 323 -16.11 -17.43 14.55
C VAL A 323 -16.08 -17.65 16.05
N PHE A 324 -15.35 -16.80 16.77
CA PHE A 324 -15.34 -16.88 18.23
C PHE A 324 -16.65 -16.33 18.79
N PRO A 325 -17.22 -16.93 19.85
CA PRO A 325 -18.36 -16.36 20.55
C PRO A 325 -18.03 -14.97 21.12
N ASP A 326 -19.06 -14.15 21.26
CA ASP A 326 -18.94 -12.87 21.99
C ASP A 326 -18.76 -13.12 23.50
N ARG A 327 -18.54 -12.06 24.28
CA ARG A 327 -18.24 -12.12 25.72
C ARG A 327 -19.37 -12.76 26.53
N ASP A 328 -20.60 -12.63 26.07
CA ASP A 328 -21.81 -13.25 26.62
C ASP A 328 -22.09 -14.64 26.02
N THR A 329 -21.12 -15.20 25.26
CA THR A 329 -21.21 -16.46 24.50
C THR A 329 -22.19 -16.44 23.32
N ALA A 330 -22.74 -15.27 22.96
CA ALA A 330 -23.61 -15.15 21.81
C ALA A 330 -22.85 -15.29 20.49
N ASP A 331 -23.57 -15.72 19.45
CA ASP A 331 -23.09 -15.68 18.08
C ASP A 331 -23.06 -14.22 17.58
N PRO A 332 -21.89 -13.66 17.23
CA PRO A 332 -21.78 -12.26 16.81
C PRO A 332 -22.54 -11.96 15.52
N TYR A 333 -22.96 -12.98 14.76
CA TYR A 333 -23.75 -12.84 13.54
C TYR A 333 -25.23 -13.20 13.72
N ALA A 334 -25.70 -13.41 14.95
CA ALA A 334 -27.07 -13.85 15.23
C ALA A 334 -28.14 -12.95 14.59
N GLU A 335 -27.97 -11.62 14.66
CA GLU A 335 -28.94 -10.67 14.08
C GLU A 335 -28.98 -10.74 12.54
N ALA A 336 -27.81 -10.84 11.89
CA ALA A 336 -27.74 -11.00 10.44
C ALA A 336 -28.36 -12.33 9.98
N LYS A 337 -28.15 -13.42 10.74
CA LYS A 337 -28.77 -14.73 10.49
C LYS A 337 -30.28 -14.69 10.67
N LYS A 338 -30.76 -14.02 11.73
CA LYS A 338 -32.20 -13.81 11.99
C LYS A 338 -32.89 -13.06 10.85
N ARG A 339 -32.20 -12.09 10.24
CA ARG A 339 -32.69 -11.34 9.06
C ARG A 339 -32.58 -12.11 7.74
N GLY A 340 -31.92 -13.28 7.72
CA GLY A 340 -31.70 -14.06 6.50
C GLY A 340 -30.69 -13.46 5.52
N ILE A 341 -29.85 -12.52 5.98
CA ILE A 341 -28.87 -11.79 5.16
C ILE A 341 -27.42 -12.24 5.40
N PHE A 342 -27.19 -13.25 6.25
CA PHE A 342 -25.86 -13.79 6.50
C PHE A 342 -25.47 -14.83 5.46
N ARG A 343 -24.24 -14.75 4.93
CA ARG A 343 -23.64 -15.75 4.05
C ARG A 343 -22.22 -16.11 4.46
N THR A 344 -21.92 -17.40 4.43
CA THR A 344 -20.56 -17.90 4.52
C THR A 344 -19.95 -17.99 3.12
N VAL A 345 -18.75 -17.45 2.95
CA VAL A 345 -18.03 -17.40 1.68
C VAL A 345 -16.71 -18.16 1.80
N ASP A 346 -16.40 -18.99 0.81
CA ASP A 346 -15.10 -19.67 0.73
C ASP A 346 -14.16 -18.91 -0.19
N SER A 347 -13.06 -18.39 0.35
CA SER A 347 -12.01 -17.74 -0.44
C SER A 347 -11.12 -18.74 -1.18
N GLY A 348 -11.18 -20.02 -0.81
CA GLY A 348 -10.22 -21.03 -1.25
C GLY A 348 -8.80 -20.83 -0.69
N ASN A 349 -8.63 -19.89 0.24
CA ASN A 349 -7.34 -19.50 0.80
C ASN A 349 -7.36 -19.58 2.33
N GLY A 350 -6.59 -20.51 2.88
CA GLY A 350 -6.48 -20.74 4.33
C GLY A 350 -5.41 -19.90 5.03
N LEU A 351 -4.71 -19.00 4.33
CA LEU A 351 -3.65 -18.20 4.93
C LEU A 351 -4.21 -17.26 6.00
N THR A 352 -3.65 -17.35 7.21
CA THR A 352 -3.96 -16.47 8.34
C THR A 352 -2.76 -15.61 8.76
N THR A 353 -3.02 -14.59 9.59
CA THR A 353 -1.99 -13.81 10.27
C THR A 353 -1.01 -14.73 11.04
N ASP A 354 -1.53 -15.75 11.72
CA ASP A 354 -0.72 -16.72 12.47
C ASP A 354 0.24 -17.50 11.54
N ASP A 355 -0.23 -17.92 10.37
CA ASP A 355 0.62 -18.63 9.38
C ASP A 355 1.75 -17.73 8.88
N ILE A 356 1.47 -16.44 8.65
CA ILE A 356 2.49 -15.46 8.25
C ILE A 356 3.54 -15.33 9.35
N VAL A 357 3.11 -15.19 10.60
CA VAL A 357 4.03 -15.16 11.74
C VAL A 357 4.86 -16.44 11.80
N GLN A 358 4.26 -17.62 11.60
CA GLN A 358 5.01 -18.88 11.57
C GLN A 358 6.01 -18.97 10.40
N ARG A 359 5.68 -18.45 9.21
CA ARG A 359 6.62 -18.37 8.07
C ARG A 359 7.85 -17.52 8.43
N ILE A 360 7.65 -16.41 9.14
CA ILE A 360 8.74 -15.58 9.66
C ILE A 360 9.59 -16.31 10.70
N ILE A 361 8.94 -16.98 11.66
CA ILE A 361 9.62 -17.68 12.75
C ILE A 361 10.45 -18.85 12.23
N LYS A 362 9.91 -19.66 11.31
CA LYS A 362 10.61 -20.81 10.74
C LYS A 362 11.94 -20.42 10.07
N ASN A 363 11.99 -19.22 9.50
CA ASN A 363 13.16 -18.67 8.81
C ASN A 363 13.85 -17.56 9.62
N ARG A 364 13.60 -17.50 10.95
CA ARG A 364 14.04 -16.44 11.84
C ARG A 364 15.52 -16.09 11.69
N LEU A 365 16.40 -17.08 11.72
CA LEU A 365 17.85 -16.86 11.61
C LEU A 365 18.23 -16.19 10.28
N GLN A 366 17.58 -16.58 9.18
CA GLN A 366 17.82 -15.98 7.87
C GLN A 366 17.31 -14.54 7.81
N PHE A 367 16.14 -14.27 8.38
CA PHE A 367 15.57 -12.92 8.40
C PHE A 367 16.30 -11.97 9.37
N GLU A 368 16.73 -12.45 10.53
CA GLU A 368 17.59 -11.69 11.45
C GLU A 368 18.91 -11.33 10.77
N ALA A 369 19.57 -12.29 10.12
CA ALA A 369 20.81 -12.04 9.38
C ALA A 369 20.62 -11.06 8.20
N ARG A 370 19.50 -11.19 7.47
CA ARG A 370 19.13 -10.25 6.39
C ARG A 370 18.92 -8.83 6.92
N ASN A 371 18.18 -8.69 8.01
CA ASN A 371 17.87 -7.39 8.60
C ASN A 371 19.14 -6.73 9.14
N GLN A 372 20.02 -7.48 9.81
CA GLN A 372 21.33 -6.99 10.28
C GLN A 372 22.20 -6.48 9.12
N LYS A 373 22.27 -7.22 8.00
CA LYS A 373 23.01 -6.77 6.80
C LYS A 373 22.44 -5.47 6.23
N LYS A 374 21.11 -5.35 6.17
CA LYS A 374 20.43 -4.16 5.68
C LYS A 374 20.71 -2.95 6.58
N GLU A 375 20.53 -3.09 7.89
CA GLU A 375 20.80 -2.02 8.86
C GLU A 375 22.26 -1.59 8.83
N ALA A 376 23.21 -2.53 8.75
CA ALA A 376 24.63 -2.20 8.61
C ALA A 376 24.93 -1.38 7.35
N LYS A 377 24.29 -1.71 6.20
CA LYS A 377 24.43 -0.95 4.96
C LYS A 377 23.85 0.47 5.12
N GLU A 378 22.66 0.61 5.70
CA GLU A 378 22.02 1.91 5.93
C GLU A 378 22.86 2.81 6.85
N ILE A 379 23.40 2.26 7.94
CA ILE A 379 24.25 2.99 8.89
C ILE A 379 25.56 3.43 8.22
N ALA A 380 26.25 2.52 7.52
CA ALA A 380 27.51 2.84 6.85
C ALA A 380 27.36 3.99 5.83
N VAL A 381 26.24 4.00 5.10
CA VAL A 381 25.97 5.07 4.13
C VAL A 381 25.58 6.37 4.84
N PHE A 382 24.79 6.32 5.90
CA PHE A 382 24.48 7.50 6.70
C PHE A 382 25.75 8.15 7.28
N GLU A 383 26.67 7.35 7.80
CA GLU A 383 27.98 7.83 8.26
C GLU A 383 28.81 8.44 7.12
N ALA A 384 28.81 7.83 5.93
CA ALA A 384 29.52 8.35 4.77
C ALA A 384 28.95 9.70 4.30
N MET A 385 27.63 9.84 4.23
CA MET A 385 26.95 11.09 3.91
C MET A 385 27.25 12.18 4.94
N LYS A 386 27.24 11.82 6.24
CA LYS A 386 27.59 12.75 7.32
C LYS A 386 29.03 13.27 7.17
N ARG A 387 29.98 12.39 6.86
CA ARG A 387 31.39 12.77 6.61
C ARG A 387 31.55 13.67 5.39
N GLN A 388 30.78 13.43 4.32
CA GLN A 388 30.78 14.32 3.14
C GLN A 388 30.25 15.71 3.48
N ALA A 389 29.12 15.80 4.19
CA ALA A 389 28.55 17.08 4.61
C ALA A 389 29.46 17.87 5.57
N GLU A 390 30.12 17.18 6.51
CA GLU A 390 31.11 17.78 7.42
C GLU A 390 32.37 18.25 6.66
N GLY A 391 32.80 17.51 5.63
CA GLY A 391 33.91 17.89 4.75
C GLY A 391 33.62 19.09 3.85
N GLU A 392 32.40 19.20 3.33
CA GLU A 392 31.94 20.36 2.54
C GLU A 392 31.82 21.62 3.41
N GLN A 393 31.31 21.52 4.64
CA GLN A 393 31.28 22.65 5.59
C GLN A 393 32.69 23.12 6.00
N ALA A 394 33.65 22.21 6.13
CA ALA A 394 35.04 22.56 6.41
C ALA A 394 35.74 23.23 5.20
N GLY A 395 35.34 22.88 3.98
CA GLY A 395 35.82 23.51 2.74
C GLY A 395 35.29 24.92 2.53
N ASP A 396 33.99 25.13 2.74
CA ASP A 396 33.35 26.46 2.61
C ASP A 396 33.83 27.46 3.68
N THR A 397 34.10 26.99 4.90
CA THR A 397 34.68 27.84 5.96
C THR A 397 36.15 28.22 5.69
N ALA A 398 36.90 27.37 4.98
CA ALA A 398 38.27 27.68 4.56
C ALA A 398 38.33 28.64 3.36
N GLN A 399 37.33 28.61 2.46
CA GLN A 399 37.22 29.56 1.34
C GLN A 399 36.65 30.92 1.75
N ALA A 400 35.79 30.99 2.77
CA ALA A 400 35.29 32.26 3.31
C ALA A 400 36.30 33.01 4.20
N ALA A 401 37.43 32.38 4.54
CA ALA A 401 38.51 32.94 5.35
C ALA A 401 39.73 33.42 4.52
N GLN A 402 39.64 33.35 3.18
CA GLN A 402 40.56 33.99 2.22
C GLN A 402 39.86 35.17 1.56
#